data_AF-A0A2H0U6F2-F1
#
_entry.id   AF-A0A2H0U6F2-F1
#
_cell.length_a   1.000
_cell.length_b   1.000
_cell.length_c   1.000
_cell.angle_alpha   90.00
_cell.angle_beta   90.00
_cell.angle_gamma   90.00
#
_symmetry.space_group_name_H-M   'P 1'
#
loop_
_entity.id
_entity.type
_entity.pdbx_description
1 polymer ?
#
loop_
_entity_poly.entity_id
_entity_poly.type
_entity_poly.pdbx_seq_one_letter_code
_entity_poly.pdbx_strand_id
1 'polypeptide(L)'
;KKILAFFPLLLITLLIIIKNKIKNKPLFIMAGLYFLAYYISLSILGTWSTSLDSYIRYSFPLAFFLILIISSFNIKFKKIFYFIALISLIYFIPTLYFLSAPTTFNQARNWIIKNLNQENIIIVNNINHLELPKNKASYELLTDYYCASKCQNVIEHDLNQEYKYIATDKYVRDDIKMPAGKEIYYLDYQTGDGQLMSSFTNPTESSFNLDGRMANYFDFAFFRIKNFGPDIYIYKK
;
A
#
# COMPACT_ATOMS: atom_id res chain seq x y z
N LYS A 1 23.44 -2.36 3.72
CA LYS A 1 23.64 -1.86 2.33
C LYS A 1 22.37 -1.31 1.66
N LYS A 2 21.15 -1.54 2.16
CA LYS A 2 19.90 -1.08 1.52
C LYS A 2 19.56 0.41 1.73
N ILE A 3 20.09 1.06 2.79
CA ILE A 3 19.78 2.46 3.16
C ILE A 3 20.23 3.49 2.10
N LEU A 4 21.38 3.28 1.44
CA LEU A 4 21.93 4.21 0.43
C LEU A 4 21.10 4.28 -0.86
N ALA A 5 20.22 3.30 -1.10
CA ALA A 5 19.28 3.34 -2.22
C ALA A 5 18.13 4.34 -1.96
N PHE A 6 17.93 4.75 -0.70
CA PHE A 6 16.83 5.61 -0.29
C PHE A 6 17.29 7.06 -0.13
N PHE A 7 16.47 7.98 -0.65
CA PHE A 7 16.72 9.43 -0.63
C PHE A 7 17.99 9.92 -1.37
N PRO A 8 18.33 9.35 -2.55
CA PRO A 8 19.56 9.71 -3.26
C PRO A 8 19.64 11.22 -3.56
N LEU A 9 18.51 11.83 -3.92
CA LEU A 9 18.43 13.27 -4.20
C LEU A 9 18.71 14.12 -2.95
N LEU A 10 18.21 13.72 -1.78
CA LEU A 10 18.48 14.44 -0.53
C LEU A 10 19.94 14.26 -0.09
N LEU A 11 20.51 13.06 -0.22
CA LEU A 11 21.92 12.81 0.08
C LEU A 11 22.85 13.60 -0.86
N ILE A 12 22.57 13.61 -2.17
CA ILE A 12 23.31 14.42 -3.14
C ILE A 12 23.19 15.91 -2.80
N THR A 13 21.99 16.38 -2.46
CA THR A 13 21.76 17.78 -2.04
C THR A 13 22.60 18.12 -0.82
N LEU A 14 22.63 17.24 0.19
CA LEU A 14 23.43 17.41 1.39
C LEU A 14 24.93 17.49 1.05
N LEU A 15 25.45 16.61 0.18
CA LEU A 15 26.86 16.64 -0.25
C LEU A 15 27.23 17.95 -0.97
N ILE A 16 26.31 18.51 -1.76
CA ILE A 16 26.54 19.79 -2.47
C ILE A 16 26.60 20.97 -1.49
N ILE A 17 25.75 20.98 -0.46
CA ILE A 17 25.63 22.11 0.47
C ILE A 17 26.50 21.99 1.72
N ILE A 18 27.10 20.83 2.01
CA ILE A 18 27.86 20.62 3.26
C ILE A 18 29.03 21.61 3.42
N LYS A 19 29.56 22.12 2.31
CA LYS A 19 30.61 23.15 2.28
C LYS A 19 30.08 24.57 2.57
N ASN A 20 28.76 24.76 2.56
CA ASN A 20 28.13 26.03 2.92
C ASN A 20 28.11 26.19 4.44
N LYS A 21 28.06 27.44 4.91
CA LYS A 21 27.92 27.72 6.34
C LYS A 21 26.51 27.35 6.82
N ILE A 22 26.42 26.75 8.00
CA ILE A 22 25.13 26.51 8.68
C ILE A 22 24.53 27.88 9.06
N LYS A 23 23.32 28.17 8.57
CA LYS A 23 22.58 29.41 8.85
C LYS A 23 21.81 29.29 10.17
N ASN A 24 21.13 28.15 10.39
CA ASN A 24 20.31 27.90 11.57
C ASN A 24 20.89 26.74 12.39
N LYS A 25 21.77 27.06 13.35
CA LYS A 25 22.43 26.05 14.21
C LYS A 25 21.44 25.26 15.09
N PRO A 26 20.44 25.89 15.75
CA PRO A 26 19.45 25.15 16.52
C PRO A 26 18.71 24.10 15.68
N LEU A 27 18.26 24.47 14.47
CA LEU A 27 17.58 23.53 13.57
C LEU A 27 18.49 22.38 13.14
N PHE A 28 19.76 22.68 12.79
CA PHE A 28 20.74 21.65 12.42
C PHE A 28 20.96 20.64 13.55
N ILE A 29 21.16 21.14 14.79
CA ILE A 29 21.41 20.28 15.95
C ILE A 29 20.18 19.44 16.27
N MET A 30 19.01 20.06 16.37
CA MET A 30 17.77 19.33 16.70
C MET A 30 17.44 18.28 15.64
N ALA A 31 17.43 18.66 14.36
CA ALA A 31 17.16 17.73 13.27
C ALA A 31 18.21 16.61 13.18
N GLY A 32 19.50 16.93 13.42
CA GLY A 32 20.57 15.95 13.48
C GLY A 32 20.42 14.94 14.63
N LEU A 33 20.07 15.42 15.82
CA LEU A 33 19.79 14.57 16.98
C LEU A 33 18.59 13.65 16.73
N TYR A 34 17.47 14.19 16.22
CA TYR A 34 16.30 13.39 15.88
C TYR A 34 16.59 12.38 14.76
N PHE A 35 17.34 12.78 13.72
CA PHE A 35 17.78 11.88 12.66
C PHE A 35 18.59 10.72 13.23
N LEU A 36 19.58 11.00 14.07
CA LEU A 36 20.45 9.98 14.68
C LEU A 36 19.67 9.07 15.63
N ALA A 37 18.86 9.63 16.52
CA ALA A 37 18.05 8.86 17.45
C ALA A 37 17.11 7.91 16.69
N TYR A 38 16.40 8.43 15.68
CA TYR A 38 15.50 7.63 14.86
C TYR A 38 16.26 6.57 14.04
N TYR A 39 17.41 6.91 13.48
CA TYR A 39 18.27 5.97 12.76
C TYR A 39 18.73 4.81 13.65
N ILE A 40 19.13 5.10 14.90
CA ILE A 40 19.52 4.08 15.88
C ILE A 40 18.30 3.21 16.23
N SER A 41 17.15 3.83 16.52
CA SER A 41 15.90 3.09 16.79
C SER A 41 15.53 2.16 15.64
N LEU A 42 15.63 2.61 14.39
CA LEU A 42 15.41 1.77 13.21
C LEU A 42 16.45 0.65 13.07
N SER A 43 17.70 0.91 13.41
CA SER A 43 18.76 -0.09 13.32
C SER A 43 18.57 -1.22 14.34
N ILE A 44 17.95 -0.92 15.49
CA ILE A 44 17.64 -1.89 16.55
C ILE A 44 16.29 -2.58 16.28
N LEU A 45 15.23 -1.82 16.06
CA LEU A 45 13.84 -2.29 15.95
C LEU A 45 13.51 -2.81 14.53
N GLY A 46 14.15 -2.28 13.50
CA GLY A 46 13.89 -2.63 12.10
C GLY A 46 14.42 -3.99 11.68
N THR A 47 15.05 -4.75 12.59
CA THR A 47 15.54 -6.12 12.35
C THR A 47 14.40 -7.12 12.08
N TRP A 48 13.16 -6.75 12.37
CA TRP A 48 11.97 -7.61 12.22
C TRP A 48 11.36 -7.52 10.80
N SER A 49 11.81 -6.56 10.00
CA SER A 49 11.33 -6.35 8.63
C SER A 49 12.05 -7.29 7.66
N THR A 50 11.37 -8.34 7.21
CA THR A 50 11.93 -9.34 6.29
C THR A 50 12.00 -8.85 4.82
N SER A 51 11.18 -7.88 4.45
CA SER A 51 11.17 -7.27 3.10
C SER A 51 11.83 -5.88 3.09
N LEU A 52 12.43 -5.53 1.93
CA LEU A 52 13.01 -4.20 1.67
C LEU A 52 11.94 -3.10 1.69
N ASP A 53 10.75 -3.48 1.26
CA ASP A 53 9.49 -2.76 1.19
C ASP A 53 9.03 -2.25 2.57
N SER A 54 8.88 -3.16 3.54
CA SER A 54 8.50 -2.81 4.90
C SER A 54 9.51 -1.85 5.56
N TYR A 55 10.80 -1.96 5.22
CA TYR A 55 11.86 -1.07 5.72
C TYR A 55 11.72 0.38 5.20
N ILE A 56 11.18 0.57 3.99
CA ILE A 56 10.94 1.90 3.41
C ILE A 56 9.96 2.71 4.25
N ARG A 57 8.86 2.09 4.68
CA ARG A 57 7.83 2.76 5.48
C ARG A 57 8.41 3.31 6.79
N TYR A 58 9.27 2.52 7.41
CA TYR A 58 9.98 2.94 8.61
C TYR A 58 11.08 3.97 8.32
N SER A 59 11.62 4.05 7.10
CA SER A 59 12.65 5.03 6.75
C SER A 59 12.12 6.45 6.48
N PHE A 60 10.80 6.65 6.29
CA PHE A 60 10.23 7.94 5.91
C PHE A 60 10.60 9.11 6.85
N PRO A 61 10.55 8.99 8.19
CA PRO A 61 10.94 10.09 9.07
C PRO A 61 12.40 10.51 8.94
N LEU A 62 13.31 9.62 8.49
CA LEU A 62 14.69 9.99 8.19
C LEU A 62 14.75 11.02 7.06
N ALA A 63 13.94 10.86 6.01
CA ALA A 63 13.87 11.82 4.91
C ALA A 63 13.38 13.19 5.38
N PHE A 64 12.38 13.21 6.27
CA PHE A 64 11.87 14.43 6.87
C PHE A 64 12.96 15.19 7.64
N PHE A 65 13.68 14.52 8.54
CA PHE A 65 14.78 15.15 9.26
C PHE A 65 15.94 15.55 8.35
N LEU A 66 16.21 14.77 7.29
CA LEU A 66 17.23 15.11 6.30
C LEU A 66 16.89 16.41 5.54
N ILE A 67 15.62 16.65 5.21
CA ILE A 67 15.15 17.92 4.64
C ILE A 67 15.38 19.09 5.60
N LEU A 68 15.11 18.91 6.90
CA LEU A 68 15.36 19.95 7.91
C LEU A 68 16.85 20.25 8.08
N ILE A 69 17.70 19.21 8.06
CA ILE A 69 19.16 19.36 8.06
C ILE A 69 19.59 20.16 6.83
N ILE A 70 19.11 19.80 5.63
CA ILE A 70 19.42 20.52 4.39
C ILE A 70 19.00 22.00 4.49
N SER A 71 17.79 22.25 4.99
CA SER A 71 17.22 23.59 5.14
C SER A 71 17.95 24.47 6.15
N SER A 72 18.76 23.89 7.03
CA SER A 72 19.55 24.64 8.01
C SER A 72 20.78 25.34 7.43
N PHE A 73 21.23 24.94 6.23
CA PHE A 73 22.40 25.51 5.57
C PHE A 73 22.07 26.84 4.86
N ASN A 74 23.08 27.69 4.69
CA ASN A 74 22.98 28.89 3.85
C ASN A 74 23.07 28.50 2.37
N ILE A 75 21.94 28.08 1.79
CA ILE A 75 21.87 27.59 0.40
C ILE A 75 21.92 28.77 -0.57
N LYS A 76 22.96 28.80 -1.41
CA LYS A 76 22.97 29.62 -2.63
C LYS A 76 22.39 28.79 -3.77
N PHE A 77 21.19 29.14 -4.22
CA PHE A 77 20.52 28.45 -5.33
C PHE A 77 21.32 28.61 -6.63
N LYS A 78 21.93 27.52 -7.06
CA LYS A 78 22.65 27.35 -8.34
C LYS A 78 21.83 26.48 -9.31
N LYS A 79 22.22 26.45 -10.58
CA LYS A 79 21.63 25.61 -11.64
C LYS A 79 21.39 24.14 -11.23
N ILE A 80 22.30 23.56 -10.44
CA ILE A 80 22.18 22.18 -9.97
C ILE A 80 20.94 21.92 -9.08
N PHE A 81 20.50 22.91 -8.29
CA PHE A 81 19.31 22.75 -7.46
C PHE A 81 18.04 22.76 -8.30
N TYR A 82 18.00 23.52 -9.39
CA TYR A 82 16.89 23.47 -10.35
C TYR A 82 16.82 22.12 -11.04
N PHE A 83 17.97 21.52 -11.38
CA PHE A 83 18.02 20.16 -11.94
C PHE A 83 17.52 19.11 -10.95
N ILE A 84 17.96 19.17 -9.69
CA ILE A 84 17.48 18.27 -8.63
C ILE A 84 15.97 18.46 -8.42
N ALA A 85 15.48 19.70 -8.38
CA ALA A 85 14.05 20.00 -8.24
C ALA A 85 13.23 19.46 -9.41
N LEU A 86 13.75 19.56 -10.64
CA LEU A 86 13.11 19.00 -11.83
C LEU A 86 13.00 17.47 -11.74
N ILE A 87 14.07 16.78 -11.33
CA ILE A 87 14.01 15.33 -11.11
C ILE A 87 12.98 15.01 -10.04
N SER A 88 12.99 15.71 -8.90
CA SER A 88 11.99 15.51 -7.85
C SER A 88 10.56 15.70 -8.37
N LEU A 89 10.32 16.69 -9.22
CA LEU A 89 9.01 16.95 -9.83
C LEU A 89 8.56 15.80 -10.75
N ILE A 90 9.48 15.24 -11.54
CA ILE A 90 9.21 14.09 -12.43
C ILE A 90 8.77 12.87 -11.64
N TYR A 91 9.28 12.66 -10.42
CA TYR A 91 8.82 11.57 -9.54
C TYR A 91 7.56 11.93 -8.75
N PHE A 92 7.42 13.20 -8.35
CA PHE A 92 6.30 13.68 -7.56
C PHE A 92 4.96 13.60 -8.31
N ILE A 93 4.94 13.96 -9.60
CA ILE A 93 3.70 13.95 -10.40
C ILE A 93 3.09 12.53 -10.51
N PRO A 94 3.83 11.49 -10.94
CA PRO A 94 3.30 10.12 -10.94
C PRO A 94 2.94 9.62 -9.54
N THR A 95 3.72 10.01 -8.52
CA THR A 95 3.41 9.65 -7.12
C THR A 95 2.03 10.19 -6.72
N LEU A 96 1.73 11.47 -7.00
CA LEU A 96 0.40 12.04 -6.77
C LEU A 96 -0.68 11.34 -7.58
N TYR A 97 -0.42 11.07 -8.86
CA TYR A 97 -1.34 10.33 -9.72
C TYR A 97 -1.69 8.98 -9.08
N PHE A 98 -0.71 8.19 -8.70
CA PHE A 98 -0.96 6.86 -8.14
C PHE A 98 -1.59 6.88 -6.73
N LEU A 99 -1.37 7.94 -5.94
CA LEU A 99 -2.11 8.14 -4.68
C LEU A 99 -3.60 8.42 -4.94
N SER A 100 -3.94 9.00 -6.09
CA SER A 100 -5.32 9.32 -6.48
C SER A 100 -5.99 8.24 -7.33
N ALA A 101 -5.21 7.42 -8.05
CA ALA A 101 -5.72 6.42 -8.96
C ALA A 101 -6.26 5.19 -8.19
N PRO A 102 -7.40 4.60 -8.61
CA PRO A 102 -7.94 3.42 -7.97
C PRO A 102 -7.00 2.23 -8.15
N THR A 103 -6.65 1.58 -7.04
CA THR A 103 -5.84 0.36 -7.03
C THR A 103 -6.59 -0.82 -7.68
N THR A 104 -5.89 -1.90 -8.03
CA THR A 104 -6.51 -3.16 -8.48
C THR A 104 -7.48 -3.70 -7.43
N PHE A 105 -7.21 -3.50 -6.13
CA PHE A 105 -8.15 -3.82 -5.05
C PHE A 105 -9.44 -2.98 -5.15
N ASN A 106 -9.32 -1.67 -5.35
CA ASN A 106 -10.48 -0.78 -5.49
C ASN A 106 -11.30 -1.15 -6.73
N GLN A 107 -10.63 -1.44 -7.85
CA GLN A 107 -11.28 -1.83 -9.10
C GLN A 107 -12.01 -3.17 -8.96
N ALA A 108 -11.36 -4.17 -8.37
CA ALA A 108 -11.96 -5.48 -8.11
C ALA A 108 -13.18 -5.37 -7.19
N ARG A 109 -13.06 -4.65 -6.07
CA ARG A 109 -14.17 -4.39 -5.14
C ARG A 109 -15.35 -3.72 -5.86
N ASN A 110 -15.09 -2.67 -6.63
CA ASN A 110 -16.15 -1.94 -7.33
C ASN A 110 -16.83 -2.80 -8.41
N TRP A 111 -16.07 -3.62 -9.12
CA TRP A 111 -16.62 -4.56 -10.10
C TRP A 111 -17.50 -5.61 -9.42
N ILE A 112 -17.08 -6.15 -8.28
CA ILE A 112 -17.87 -7.12 -7.51
C ILE A 112 -19.19 -6.53 -7.07
N ILE A 113 -19.17 -5.34 -6.45
CA ILE A 113 -20.40 -4.67 -6.00
C ILE A 113 -21.32 -4.37 -7.19
N LYS A 114 -20.77 -4.04 -8.35
CA LYS A 114 -21.56 -3.72 -9.55
C LYS A 114 -22.17 -4.95 -10.22
N ASN A 115 -21.43 -6.06 -10.30
CA ASN A 115 -21.80 -7.20 -11.15
C ASN A 115 -22.28 -8.42 -10.36
N LEU A 116 -21.86 -8.58 -9.11
CA LEU A 116 -22.10 -9.78 -8.29
C LEU A 116 -22.96 -9.50 -7.05
N ASN A 117 -23.58 -8.32 -6.94
CA ASN A 117 -24.42 -7.96 -5.79
C ASN A 117 -25.82 -8.58 -5.86
N GLN A 118 -25.90 -9.89 -5.66
CA GLN A 118 -27.12 -10.69 -5.73
C GLN A 118 -27.19 -11.72 -4.59
N GLU A 119 -28.40 -12.11 -4.19
CA GLU A 119 -28.63 -12.98 -3.01
C GLU A 119 -28.13 -14.42 -3.19
N ASN A 120 -28.06 -14.89 -4.43
CA ASN A 120 -27.64 -16.24 -4.80
C ASN A 120 -26.13 -16.38 -5.02
N ILE A 121 -25.33 -15.36 -4.69
CA ILE A 121 -23.88 -15.34 -4.93
C ILE A 121 -23.10 -15.50 -3.62
N ILE A 122 -22.07 -16.35 -3.66
CA ILE A 122 -21.02 -16.46 -2.65
C ILE A 122 -19.70 -16.03 -3.28
N ILE A 123 -18.93 -15.24 -2.55
CA ILE A 123 -17.64 -14.71 -2.96
C ILE A 123 -16.58 -15.18 -1.98
N VAL A 124 -15.70 -16.06 -2.43
CA VAL A 124 -14.55 -16.58 -1.68
C VAL A 124 -13.34 -15.71 -1.96
N ASN A 125 -12.95 -14.92 -0.96
CA ASN A 125 -11.84 -13.99 -1.06
C ASN A 125 -10.56 -14.58 -0.46
N ASN A 126 -9.66 -15.06 -1.30
CA ASN A 126 -8.33 -15.54 -0.88
C ASN A 126 -7.28 -14.42 -0.86
N ILE A 127 -7.67 -13.18 -1.14
CA ILE A 127 -6.79 -12.01 -1.25
C ILE A 127 -6.77 -11.24 0.08
N ASN A 128 -5.68 -11.39 0.83
CA ASN A 128 -5.53 -10.84 2.20
C ASN A 128 -5.76 -9.32 2.32
N HIS A 129 -5.44 -8.53 1.30
CA HIS A 129 -5.51 -7.06 1.34
C HIS A 129 -6.76 -6.49 0.66
N LEU A 130 -7.58 -7.35 0.08
CA LEU A 130 -8.83 -6.94 -0.53
C LEU A 130 -9.95 -7.07 0.50
N GLU A 131 -10.44 -5.95 1.03
CA GLU A 131 -11.60 -5.97 1.90
C GLU A 131 -12.88 -5.79 1.08
N LEU A 132 -13.70 -6.85 1.03
CA LEU A 132 -15.05 -6.77 0.48
C LEU A 132 -16.03 -6.30 1.57
N PRO A 133 -17.03 -5.47 1.23
CA PRO A 133 -18.13 -5.19 2.12
C PRO A 133 -18.83 -6.48 2.54
N LYS A 134 -19.12 -6.61 3.82
CA LYS A 134 -19.78 -7.77 4.43
C LYS A 134 -21.08 -7.32 5.08
N ASN A 135 -22.16 -8.01 4.74
CA ASN A 135 -23.44 -7.94 5.44
C ASN A 135 -23.41 -8.84 6.69
N LYS A 136 -24.51 -8.84 7.45
CA LYS A 136 -24.69 -9.71 8.62
C LYS A 136 -24.39 -11.18 8.32
N ALA A 137 -25.00 -11.74 7.27
CA ALA A 137 -24.79 -13.14 6.89
C ALA A 137 -23.32 -13.48 6.58
N SER A 138 -22.54 -12.54 6.04
CA SER A 138 -21.10 -12.72 5.79
C SER A 138 -20.28 -12.68 7.08
N TYR A 139 -20.65 -11.83 8.03
CA TYR A 139 -19.95 -11.69 9.31
C TYR A 139 -20.24 -12.83 10.27
N GLU A 140 -21.45 -13.40 10.23
CA GLU A 140 -21.81 -14.60 11.00
C GLU A 140 -20.98 -15.83 10.60
N LEU A 141 -20.29 -15.79 9.45
CA LEU A 141 -19.38 -16.86 9.04
C LEU A 141 -18.01 -16.78 9.72
N LEU A 142 -17.61 -15.62 10.25
CA LEU A 142 -16.30 -15.44 10.86
C LEU A 142 -16.18 -16.17 12.20
N THR A 143 -14.97 -16.63 12.53
CA THR A 143 -14.68 -17.07 13.91
C THR A 143 -14.73 -15.88 14.88
N ASP A 144 -15.20 -16.13 16.11
CA ASP A 144 -15.36 -15.11 17.14
C ASP A 144 -14.06 -14.34 17.40
N TYR A 145 -12.91 -15.04 17.31
CA TYR A 145 -11.59 -14.45 17.49
C TYR A 145 -11.27 -13.34 16.47
N TYR A 146 -11.75 -13.45 15.22
CA TYR A 146 -11.52 -12.45 14.17
C TYR A 146 -12.68 -11.45 14.03
N CYS A 147 -13.77 -11.61 14.79
CA CYS A 147 -14.91 -10.70 14.78
C CYS A 147 -14.67 -9.51 15.74
N ALA A 148 -14.02 -8.46 15.24
CA ALA A 148 -13.84 -7.20 15.97
C ALA A 148 -15.16 -6.40 16.10
N SER A 149 -15.12 -5.25 16.78
CA SER A 149 -16.28 -4.37 17.03
C SER A 149 -17.08 -4.02 15.78
N LYS A 150 -16.43 -3.83 14.62
CA LYS A 150 -17.10 -3.60 13.33
C LYS A 150 -18.02 -4.78 12.95
N CYS A 151 -17.51 -6.00 13.10
CA CYS A 151 -18.28 -7.22 12.80
C CYS A 151 -19.48 -7.35 13.74
N GLN A 152 -19.26 -7.18 15.05
CA GLN A 152 -20.33 -7.25 16.06
C GLN A 152 -21.44 -6.22 15.79
N ASN A 153 -21.08 -4.97 15.53
CA ASN A 153 -22.04 -3.91 15.25
C ASN A 153 -22.88 -4.19 14.00
N VAL A 154 -22.26 -4.69 12.92
CA VAL A 154 -22.99 -5.06 11.70
C VAL A 154 -23.98 -6.21 11.97
N ILE A 155 -23.63 -7.18 12.82
CA ILE A 155 -24.51 -8.30 13.18
C ILE A 155 -25.69 -7.82 14.06
N GLU A 156 -25.39 -7.02 15.09
CA GLU A 156 -26.36 -6.55 16.09
C GLU A 156 -27.39 -5.60 15.49
N HIS A 157 -26.96 -4.68 14.63
CA HIS A 157 -27.79 -3.65 14.04
C HIS A 157 -28.23 -3.95 12.60
N ASP A 158 -27.88 -5.13 12.09
CA ASP A 158 -28.17 -5.57 10.72
C ASP A 158 -27.80 -4.50 9.67
N LEU A 159 -26.56 -4.03 9.76
CA LEU A 159 -26.04 -3.02 8.84
C LEU A 159 -25.63 -3.65 7.50
N ASN A 160 -25.35 -2.83 6.49
CA ASN A 160 -24.85 -3.26 5.18
C ASN A 160 -25.83 -4.15 4.38
N GLN A 161 -27.15 -3.98 4.57
CA GLN A 161 -28.20 -4.74 3.86
C GLN A 161 -28.18 -4.51 2.34
N GLU A 162 -27.58 -3.42 1.86
CA GLU A 162 -27.42 -3.14 0.44
C GLU A 162 -26.50 -4.12 -0.29
N TYR A 163 -25.65 -4.85 0.46
CA TYR A 163 -24.83 -5.93 -0.08
C TYR A 163 -25.53 -7.27 0.11
N LYS A 164 -25.96 -7.88 -1.01
CA LYS A 164 -26.79 -9.08 -1.08
C LYS A 164 -25.99 -10.37 -1.17
N TYR A 165 -24.77 -10.32 -1.71
CA TYR A 165 -23.89 -11.49 -1.78
C TYR A 165 -23.41 -11.89 -0.36
N ILE A 166 -22.88 -13.11 -0.25
CA ILE A 166 -22.13 -13.55 0.92
C ILE A 166 -20.64 -13.49 0.60
N ALA A 167 -19.84 -12.74 1.35
CA ALA A 167 -18.40 -12.68 1.18
C ALA A 167 -17.67 -13.41 2.31
N THR A 168 -16.85 -14.38 1.92
CA THR A 168 -16.10 -15.27 2.81
C THR A 168 -14.61 -15.02 2.62
N ASP A 169 -13.82 -15.27 3.66
CA ASP A 169 -12.36 -15.18 3.62
C ASP A 169 -11.75 -16.35 4.41
N LYS A 170 -10.42 -16.34 4.58
CA LYS A 170 -9.69 -17.38 5.31
C LYS A 170 -9.99 -17.47 6.81
N TYR A 171 -10.83 -16.58 7.35
CA TYR A 171 -11.13 -16.49 8.79
C TYR A 171 -12.52 -17.05 9.14
N VAL A 172 -13.16 -17.71 8.18
CA VAL A 172 -14.45 -18.40 8.35
C VAL A 172 -14.31 -19.58 9.31
N ARG A 173 -15.37 -19.87 10.08
CA ARG A 173 -15.42 -21.01 10.99
C ARG A 173 -15.44 -22.34 10.22
N ASP A 174 -14.66 -23.31 10.68
CA ASP A 174 -14.51 -24.63 10.06
C ASP A 174 -15.80 -25.48 10.10
N ASP A 175 -16.75 -25.15 10.99
CA ASP A 175 -18.01 -25.87 11.20
C ASP A 175 -19.15 -25.41 10.28
N ILE A 176 -18.95 -24.34 9.50
CA ILE A 176 -20.01 -23.80 8.65
C ILE A 176 -19.99 -24.41 7.25
N LYS A 177 -21.10 -25.07 6.90
CA LYS A 177 -21.38 -25.48 5.53
C LYS A 177 -21.86 -24.29 4.71
N MET A 178 -21.21 -24.06 3.56
CA MET A 178 -21.66 -23.05 2.61
C MET A 178 -23.08 -23.37 2.12
N PRO A 179 -23.96 -22.35 1.96
CA PRO A 179 -25.31 -22.56 1.45
C PRO A 179 -25.32 -23.27 0.10
N ALA A 180 -26.06 -24.38 0.01
CA ALA A 180 -26.22 -25.13 -1.23
C ALA A 180 -27.03 -24.33 -2.27
N GLY A 181 -26.74 -24.52 -3.56
CA GLY A 181 -27.48 -23.89 -4.67
C GLY A 181 -27.12 -22.44 -4.96
N LYS A 182 -26.04 -21.92 -4.37
CA LYS A 182 -25.48 -20.60 -4.69
C LYS A 182 -24.35 -20.70 -5.71
N GLU A 183 -24.23 -19.67 -6.55
CA GLU A 183 -23.09 -19.55 -7.46
C GLU A 183 -21.87 -19.06 -6.68
N ILE A 184 -20.71 -19.71 -6.89
CA ILE A 184 -19.49 -19.43 -6.14
C ILE A 184 -18.47 -18.75 -7.06
N TYR A 185 -18.02 -17.59 -6.63
CA TYR A 185 -16.96 -16.83 -7.25
C TYR A 185 -15.75 -16.82 -6.34
N TYR A 186 -14.57 -16.96 -6.92
CA TYR A 186 -13.31 -16.98 -6.19
C TYR A 186 -12.43 -15.84 -6.66
N LEU A 187 -11.71 -15.23 -5.72
CA LEU A 187 -10.75 -14.17 -5.97
C LEU A 187 -9.36 -14.66 -5.60
N ASP A 188 -8.44 -14.65 -6.55
CA ASP A 188 -7.06 -15.06 -6.35
C ASP A 188 -6.06 -14.15 -7.06
N TYR A 189 -4.81 -14.22 -6.61
CA TYR A 189 -3.67 -13.56 -7.26
C TYR A 189 -3.20 -14.29 -8.54
N GLN A 190 -3.64 -15.53 -8.76
CA GLN A 190 -3.29 -16.36 -9.91
C GLN A 190 -4.56 -16.85 -10.59
N THR A 191 -4.47 -17.18 -11.87
CA THR A 191 -5.57 -17.82 -12.59
C THR A 191 -5.80 -19.22 -12.02
N GLY A 192 -7.00 -19.48 -11.51
CA GLY A 192 -7.41 -20.79 -11.01
C GLY A 192 -8.13 -21.65 -12.05
N ASP A 193 -8.48 -22.87 -11.65
CA ASP A 193 -9.31 -23.78 -12.44
C ASP A 193 -10.79 -23.34 -12.37
N GLY A 194 -11.22 -22.55 -13.35
CA GLY A 194 -12.59 -22.05 -13.47
C GLY A 194 -12.80 -21.13 -14.67
N GLN A 195 -14.03 -20.68 -14.89
CA GLN A 195 -14.31 -19.68 -15.94
C GLN A 195 -13.85 -18.31 -15.46
N LEU A 196 -12.90 -17.69 -16.18
CA LEU A 196 -12.45 -16.33 -15.88
C LEU A 196 -13.59 -15.33 -16.17
N MET A 197 -14.01 -14.60 -15.14
CA MET A 197 -15.11 -13.63 -15.22
C MET A 197 -14.59 -12.22 -15.39
N SER A 198 -13.51 -11.87 -14.70
CA SER A 198 -12.83 -10.58 -14.83
C SER A 198 -11.41 -10.67 -14.32
N SER A 199 -10.54 -9.79 -14.82
CA SER A 199 -9.17 -9.64 -14.33
C SER A 199 -8.81 -8.15 -14.17
N PHE A 200 -8.04 -7.86 -13.13
CA PHE A 200 -7.51 -6.53 -12.83
C PHE A 200 -6.01 -6.66 -12.77
N THR A 201 -5.37 -6.49 -13.92
CA THR A 201 -3.94 -6.76 -14.08
C THR A 201 -3.16 -5.50 -14.35
N ASN A 202 -1.88 -5.54 -13.98
CA ASN A 202 -0.88 -4.60 -14.44
C ASN A 202 -0.10 -5.27 -15.58
N PRO A 203 -0.02 -4.68 -16.79
CA PRO A 203 0.68 -5.27 -17.93
C PRO A 203 2.21 -5.31 -17.79
N THR A 204 2.73 -5.08 -16.59
CA THR A 204 4.14 -5.04 -16.25
C THR A 204 4.42 -6.11 -15.21
N GLU A 205 5.53 -6.84 -15.35
CA GLU A 205 5.96 -7.90 -14.41
C GLU A 205 6.13 -7.41 -12.96
N SER A 206 6.22 -6.09 -12.77
CA SER A 206 6.27 -5.44 -11.47
C SER A 206 4.88 -5.03 -10.99
N SER A 207 4.06 -5.99 -10.55
CA SER A 207 2.90 -5.64 -9.73
C SER A 207 3.36 -4.92 -8.46
N PHE A 208 2.67 -3.84 -8.07
CA PHE A 208 3.21 -2.86 -7.13
C PHE A 208 2.27 -2.72 -5.95
N ASN A 209 2.58 -3.40 -4.86
CA ASN A 209 1.89 -3.15 -3.60
C ASN A 209 2.28 -1.78 -3.05
N LEU A 210 1.32 -1.10 -2.45
CA LEU A 210 1.48 0.23 -1.86
C LEU A 210 2.65 0.26 -0.85
N ASP A 211 2.88 -0.88 -0.19
CA ASP A 211 3.95 -1.08 0.79
C ASP A 211 5.37 -1.20 0.20
N GLY A 212 5.54 -1.36 -1.12
CA GLY A 212 6.79 -1.92 -1.64
C GLY A 212 7.72 -1.06 -2.47
N ARG A 213 7.21 -0.14 -3.27
CA ARG A 213 8.05 0.37 -4.38
C ARG A 213 7.94 1.87 -4.64
N MET A 214 7.12 2.63 -3.89
CA MET A 214 6.96 4.09 -4.10
C MET A 214 8.23 4.89 -3.79
N ALA A 215 9.15 4.32 -3.01
CA ALA A 215 10.38 5.01 -2.62
C ALA A 215 11.62 4.60 -3.43
N ASN A 216 11.49 3.75 -4.44
CA ASN A 216 12.62 3.40 -5.29
C ASN A 216 12.74 4.37 -6.46
N TYR A 217 13.52 5.45 -6.25
CA TYR A 217 13.84 6.47 -7.26
C TYR A 217 14.57 5.93 -8.50
N PHE A 218 14.96 4.64 -8.53
CA PHE A 218 15.62 4.02 -9.67
C PHE A 218 14.86 2.81 -10.23
N ASP A 219 13.62 2.57 -9.77
CA ASP A 219 12.75 1.57 -10.40
C ASP A 219 12.05 2.20 -11.61
N PHE A 220 12.66 2.11 -12.79
CA PHE A 220 12.06 2.65 -14.02
C PHE A 220 10.79 1.89 -14.45
N ALA A 221 10.54 0.70 -13.92
CA ALA A 221 9.28 0.01 -14.14
C ALA A 221 8.10 0.76 -13.50
N PHE A 222 8.37 1.62 -12.50
CA PHE A 222 7.39 2.52 -11.87
C PHE A 222 6.59 3.32 -12.90
N PHE A 223 7.25 3.87 -13.92
CA PHE A 223 6.60 4.70 -14.94
C PHE A 223 5.72 3.91 -15.92
N ARG A 224 5.78 2.57 -15.89
CA ARG A 224 5.00 1.69 -16.77
C ARG A 224 3.77 1.11 -16.08
N ILE A 225 3.64 1.29 -14.77
CA ILE A 225 2.52 0.77 -13.97
C ILE A 225 1.26 1.53 -14.34
N LYS A 226 0.13 0.81 -14.47
CA LYS A 226 -1.18 1.42 -14.70
C LYS A 226 -1.90 1.72 -13.39
N ASN A 227 -1.90 0.77 -12.45
CA ASN A 227 -2.57 0.88 -11.15
C ASN A 227 -1.72 0.27 -10.04
N PHE A 228 -1.85 0.74 -8.80
CA PHE A 228 -1.28 0.04 -7.66
C PHE A 228 -2.03 -1.25 -7.35
N GLY A 229 -1.32 -2.22 -6.81
CA GLY A 229 -1.82 -3.52 -6.38
C GLY A 229 -1.33 -4.67 -7.26
N PRO A 230 -1.51 -5.91 -6.76
CA PRO A 230 -1.20 -7.13 -7.47
C PRO A 230 -2.25 -7.40 -8.55
N ASP A 231 -1.97 -8.35 -9.43
CA ASP A 231 -2.98 -8.87 -10.35
C ASP A 231 -4.07 -9.60 -9.54
N ILE A 232 -5.33 -9.33 -9.89
CA ILE A 232 -6.49 -9.95 -9.24
C ILE A 232 -7.34 -10.61 -10.31
N TYR A 233 -7.63 -11.89 -10.11
CA TYR A 233 -8.45 -12.70 -11.00
C TYR A 233 -9.73 -13.11 -10.27
N ILE A 234 -10.87 -12.95 -10.95
CA ILE A 234 -12.17 -13.39 -10.46
C ILE A 234 -12.65 -14.51 -11.37
N TYR A 235 -12.88 -15.68 -10.80
CA TYR A 235 -13.34 -16.85 -11.55
C TYR A 235 -14.60 -17.47 -10.93
N LYS A 236 -15.41 -18.07 -11.78
CA LYS A 236 -16.61 -18.84 -11.40
C LYS A 236 -16.29 -20.32 -11.49
N LYS A 237 -16.69 -21.08 -10.47
CA LYS A 237 -16.52 -22.54 -10.41
C LYS A 237 -17.86 -23.23 -10.17
#